data_AF-A0A2A3LL30-F1
#
_entry.id   AF-A0A2A3LL30-F1
#
_cell.length_a   1.000
_cell.length_b   1.000
_cell.length_c   1.000
_cell.angle_alpha   90.00
_cell.angle_beta   90.00
_cell.angle_gamma   90.00
#
_symmetry.space_group_name_H-M   'P 1'
#
loop_
_entity.id
_entity.type
_entity.pdbx_description
1 polymer ?
#
loop_
_entity_poly.entity_id
_entity_poly.type
_entity_poly.pdbx_seq_one_letter_code
_entity_poly.pdbx_strand_id
1 'polypeptide(L)'
;MPTPAAALRPQAPRNRARPRPAVAKSKAPYAARVGTASCRACSADGFVRSLIRRLFAAGAPPPIEDETWSAAVARLPWVRALDGPRCEHLRTLATLFLHRKAITPVAGLSLDERDRTALAALCCLPLLEFGEEGLHGWSQLIVYPEAFRVNRSHVDAAGVMHEWDDELIGEAWESGPLVLSWADVEADIAEPETGFCVAVHEMAHKLDALDGVLDGTPPLPRDWQRAWAQDFQRDFDAFAARVDAGDDLPIDPYAAEAPEEFFAVCSEYHFSAPALLRDVLPDVAAHLARLYGPSPMDVAR
;
A
#
# COMPACT_ATOMS: atom_id res chain seq x y z
N MET A 1 38.86 11.69 48.04
CA MET A 1 38.68 11.10 46.71
C MET A 1 37.22 10.74 46.54
N PRO A 2 36.46 11.37 45.64
CA PRO A 2 35.08 10.96 45.40
C PRO A 2 35.03 9.91 44.28
N THR A 3 34.20 8.90 44.50
CA THR A 3 33.87 7.78 43.60
C THR A 3 33.15 8.30 42.34
N PRO A 4 33.39 7.73 41.12
CA PRO A 4 32.71 8.20 39.91
C PRO A 4 31.27 7.67 39.85
N ALA A 5 30.35 8.57 39.50
CA ALA A 5 28.95 8.24 39.21
C ALA A 5 28.85 7.46 37.90
N ALA A 6 28.12 6.33 37.93
CA ALA A 6 27.82 5.52 36.76
C ALA A 6 26.87 6.30 35.82
N ALA A 7 27.30 6.49 34.57
CA ALA A 7 26.47 7.05 33.52
C ALA A 7 25.31 6.08 33.17
N LEU A 8 24.07 6.53 33.38
CA LEU A 8 22.89 5.86 32.85
C LEU A 8 22.94 5.90 31.31
N ARG A 9 22.89 4.72 30.68
CA ARG A 9 22.62 4.60 29.24
C ARG A 9 21.16 4.98 28.96
N PRO A 10 20.86 5.68 27.84
CA PRO A 10 19.49 5.96 27.45
C PRO A 10 18.79 4.65 27.03
N GLN A 11 17.60 4.40 27.59
CA GLN A 11 16.72 3.31 27.18
C GLN A 11 16.07 3.67 25.84
N ALA A 12 15.99 2.69 24.93
CA ALA A 12 15.26 2.81 23.67
C ALA A 12 13.77 3.11 23.93
N PRO A 13 13.10 3.90 23.07
CA PRO A 13 11.69 4.21 23.26
C PRO A 13 10.84 2.95 23.13
N ARG A 14 9.95 2.75 24.10
CA ARG A 14 8.92 1.71 24.07
C ARG A 14 7.91 2.05 22.98
N ASN A 15 7.71 1.13 22.03
CA ASN A 15 6.61 1.17 21.05
C ASN A 15 5.29 1.49 21.76
N ARG A 16 4.76 2.70 21.55
CA ARG A 16 3.40 3.03 21.95
C ARG A 16 2.48 2.57 20.83
N ALA A 17 1.99 1.34 20.94
CA ALA A 17 0.95 0.84 20.06
C ALA A 17 -0.24 1.83 20.05
N ARG A 18 -0.63 2.27 18.86
CA ARG A 18 -1.91 2.96 18.65
C ARG A 18 -3.07 2.02 19.03
N PRO A 19 -4.23 2.56 19.44
CA PRO A 19 -5.31 1.74 20.00
C PRO A 19 -5.83 0.72 18.98
N ARG A 20 -5.74 -0.56 19.38
CA ARG A 20 -6.26 -1.74 18.66
C ARG A 20 -7.71 -1.54 18.19
N PRO A 21 -8.07 -1.97 16.96
CA PRO A 21 -9.46 -2.19 16.60
C PRO A 21 -10.01 -3.39 17.39
N ALA A 22 -11.26 -3.30 17.84
CA ALA A 22 -11.95 -4.39 18.52
C ALA A 22 -12.47 -5.38 17.47
N VAL A 23 -11.84 -6.55 17.36
CA VAL A 23 -12.23 -7.62 16.43
C VAL A 23 -13.43 -8.38 17.00
N ALA A 24 -14.55 -8.35 16.27
CA ALA A 24 -15.68 -9.23 16.49
C ALA A 24 -15.37 -10.61 15.89
N LYS A 25 -15.25 -11.63 16.75
CA LYS A 25 -14.96 -13.01 16.35
C LYS A 25 -16.09 -13.58 15.48
N SER A 26 -15.83 -13.77 14.20
CA SER A 26 -16.67 -14.55 13.29
C SER A 26 -16.04 -15.92 13.09
N LYS A 27 -16.65 -16.96 13.67
CA LYS A 27 -16.32 -18.37 13.39
C LYS A 27 -17.30 -18.88 12.34
N ALA A 28 -16.82 -19.20 11.14
CA ALA A 28 -17.54 -20.07 10.20
C ALA A 28 -16.54 -20.97 9.45
N PRO A 29 -16.88 -22.25 9.19
CA PRO A 29 -15.93 -23.23 8.69
C PRO A 29 -15.81 -23.24 7.16
N TYR A 30 -14.60 -23.57 6.71
CA TYR A 30 -14.21 -23.81 5.32
C TYR A 30 -15.01 -24.98 4.71
N ALA A 31 -15.65 -24.77 3.55
CA ALA A 31 -16.33 -25.81 2.78
C ALA A 31 -15.63 -26.05 1.43
N ALA A 32 -15.41 -27.32 1.11
CA ALA A 32 -14.64 -27.79 -0.04
C ALA A 32 -15.47 -28.04 -1.30
N ARG A 33 -14.85 -27.74 -2.46
CA ARG A 33 -14.91 -28.35 -3.82
C ARG A 33 -16.25 -28.76 -4.44
N VAL A 34 -16.52 -28.26 -5.66
CA VAL A 34 -16.98 -29.05 -6.84
C VAL A 34 -16.43 -28.40 -8.13
N GLY A 35 -16.03 -29.20 -9.13
CA GLY A 35 -15.36 -28.73 -10.36
C GLY A 35 -16.13 -28.91 -11.68
N THR A 36 -15.36 -28.81 -12.78
CA THR A 36 -15.68 -28.98 -14.23
C THR A 36 -16.42 -27.78 -14.88
N ALA A 37 -16.21 -27.37 -16.13
CA ALA A 37 -15.68 -28.01 -17.34
C ALA A 37 -15.12 -26.94 -18.32
N SER A 38 -14.35 -27.40 -19.31
CA SER A 38 -13.72 -26.58 -20.35
C SER A 38 -14.70 -26.05 -21.39
N CYS A 39 -14.38 -24.92 -22.04
CA CYS A 39 -14.69 -24.73 -23.46
C CYS A 39 -13.75 -23.73 -24.14
N ARG A 40 -13.20 -24.13 -25.29
CA ARG A 40 -12.43 -23.30 -26.25
C ARG A 40 -13.41 -22.65 -27.25
N ALA A 41 -13.20 -21.38 -27.61
CA ALA A 41 -13.37 -20.89 -29.00
C ALA A 41 -12.86 -19.43 -29.21
N CYS A 42 -11.84 -19.34 -30.06
CA CYS A 42 -11.55 -18.37 -31.13
C CYS A 42 -11.69 -16.84 -30.98
N SER A 43 -10.50 -16.23 -31.13
CA SER A 43 -10.12 -14.97 -31.78
C SER A 43 -11.08 -14.35 -32.80
N ALA A 44 -11.34 -13.05 -32.65
CA ALA A 44 -11.27 -12.03 -33.70
C ALA A 44 -11.50 -10.65 -33.08
N ASP A 45 -10.45 -9.87 -32.76
CA ASP A 45 -10.60 -8.42 -32.50
C ASP A 45 -9.27 -7.64 -32.58
N GLY A 46 -8.51 -7.92 -33.64
CA GLY A 46 -7.19 -7.32 -33.88
C GLY A 46 -7.20 -5.94 -34.55
N PHE A 47 -8.36 -5.40 -34.96
CA PHE A 47 -8.40 -4.22 -35.83
C PHE A 47 -8.99 -2.96 -35.17
N VAL A 48 -9.81 -3.09 -34.12
CA VAL A 48 -10.46 -1.94 -33.44
C VAL A 48 -9.53 -1.27 -32.41
N ARG A 49 -8.55 -2.00 -31.86
CA ARG A 49 -7.59 -1.49 -30.85
C ARG A 49 -6.58 -0.47 -31.40
N SER A 50 -6.36 -0.43 -32.72
CA SER A 50 -5.34 0.44 -33.33
C SER A 50 -5.80 1.89 -33.49
N LEU A 51 -7.09 2.12 -33.77
CA LEU A 51 -7.62 3.49 -33.95
C LEU A 51 -7.80 4.24 -32.63
N ILE A 52 -8.17 3.54 -31.55
CA ILE A 52 -8.38 4.17 -30.23
C ILE A 52 -7.05 4.64 -29.61
N ARG A 53 -5.94 3.92 -29.85
CA ARG A 53 -4.59 4.34 -29.41
C ARG A 53 -4.11 5.65 -30.03
N ARG A 54 -4.67 6.07 -31.18
CA ARG A 54 -4.30 7.33 -31.86
C ARG A 54 -5.17 8.53 -31.46
N LEU A 55 -6.30 8.31 -30.78
CA LEU A 55 -7.17 9.39 -30.29
C LEU A 55 -6.87 9.81 -28.84
N PHE A 56 -6.07 9.03 -28.12
CA PHE A 56 -5.55 9.35 -26.78
C PHE A 56 -4.05 9.66 -26.75
N ALA A 57 -3.45 10.03 -27.89
CA ALA A 57 -2.14 10.68 -27.89
C ALA A 57 -2.27 12.15 -27.43
N ALA A 58 -2.88 12.37 -26.27
CA ALA A 58 -2.60 13.54 -25.46
C ALA A 58 -1.13 13.38 -25.04
N GLY A 59 -0.32 14.42 -25.24
CA GLY A 59 1.08 14.40 -24.80
C GLY A 59 1.19 14.02 -23.32
N ALA A 60 2.36 13.52 -22.92
CA ALA A 60 2.64 13.30 -21.50
C ALA A 60 2.26 14.58 -20.71
N PRO A 61 1.62 14.45 -19.53
CA PRO A 61 1.27 15.61 -18.73
C PRO A 61 2.53 16.43 -18.40
N PRO A 62 2.40 17.76 -18.25
CA PRO A 62 3.53 18.57 -17.83
C PRO A 62 4.07 18.04 -16.50
N PRO A 63 5.39 17.93 -16.33
CA PRO A 63 5.98 17.48 -15.08
C PRO A 63 5.59 18.41 -13.93
N ILE A 64 5.51 17.87 -12.71
CA ILE A 64 5.46 18.69 -11.48
C ILE A 64 6.59 19.73 -11.55
N GLU A 65 6.35 20.98 -11.16
CA GLU A 65 7.37 22.04 -11.18
C GLU A 65 8.56 21.74 -10.25
N ASP A 66 9.77 22.20 -10.61
CA ASP A 66 11.02 21.91 -9.88
C ASP A 66 10.94 22.34 -8.40
N GLU A 67 10.35 23.50 -8.12
CA GLU A 67 10.20 24.01 -6.75
C GLU A 67 9.26 23.12 -5.92
N THR A 68 8.11 22.76 -6.47
CA THR A 68 7.12 21.89 -5.82
C THR A 68 7.68 20.50 -5.58
N TRP A 69 8.39 19.93 -6.56
CA TRP A 69 9.05 18.64 -6.40
C TRP A 69 10.15 18.69 -5.33
N SER A 70 11.00 19.71 -5.36
CA SER A 70 12.06 19.89 -4.35
C SER A 70 11.48 20.01 -2.94
N ALA A 71 10.33 20.68 -2.78
CA ALA A 71 9.62 20.76 -1.50
C ALA A 71 9.11 19.38 -1.04
N ALA A 72 8.59 18.55 -1.93
CA ALA A 72 8.17 17.18 -1.62
C ALA A 72 9.36 16.29 -1.21
N VAL A 73 10.48 16.35 -1.95
CA VAL A 73 11.72 15.63 -1.59
C VAL A 73 12.24 16.07 -0.22
N ALA A 74 12.19 17.38 0.08
CA ALA A 74 12.61 17.92 1.37
C ALA A 74 11.66 17.58 2.52
N ARG A 75 10.39 17.25 2.23
CA ARG A 75 9.39 16.84 3.22
C ARG A 75 9.44 15.35 3.51
N LEU A 76 9.60 14.51 2.48
CA LEU A 76 9.42 13.07 2.57
C LEU A 76 10.76 12.33 2.80
N PRO A 77 10.98 11.67 3.95
CA PRO A 77 12.21 10.94 4.23
C PRO A 77 12.53 9.87 3.18
N TRP A 78 11.53 9.09 2.77
CA TRP A 78 11.66 8.04 1.75
C TRP A 78 12.14 8.57 0.40
N VAL A 79 11.58 9.70 -0.06
CA VAL A 79 11.94 10.28 -1.37
C VAL A 79 13.35 10.86 -1.34
N ARG A 80 13.72 11.49 -0.22
CA ARG A 80 15.08 12.04 -0.01
C ARG A 80 16.16 10.95 -0.03
N ALA A 81 15.82 9.74 0.41
CA ALA A 81 16.74 8.62 0.48
C ALA A 81 16.88 7.86 -0.85
N LEU A 82 16.05 8.16 -1.87
CA LEU A 82 16.22 7.62 -3.21
C LEU A 82 17.46 8.20 -3.90
N ASP A 83 18.08 7.38 -4.76
CA ASP A 83 19.06 7.89 -5.71
C ASP A 83 18.40 8.79 -6.77
N GLY A 84 19.22 9.59 -7.48
CA GLY A 84 18.74 10.55 -8.47
C GLY A 84 17.83 9.93 -9.54
N PRO A 85 18.24 8.84 -10.22
CA PRO A 85 17.40 8.16 -11.21
C PRO A 85 16.04 7.70 -10.66
N ARG A 86 16.00 7.06 -9.49
CA ARG A 86 14.75 6.59 -8.88
C ARG A 86 13.88 7.75 -8.39
N CYS A 87 14.49 8.83 -7.89
CA CYS A 87 13.78 10.05 -7.52
C CYS A 87 13.09 10.70 -8.73
N GLU A 88 13.77 10.83 -9.87
CA GLU A 88 13.16 11.36 -11.10
C GLU A 88 12.10 10.40 -11.69
N HIS A 89 12.30 9.09 -11.56
CA HIS A 89 11.28 8.12 -11.92
C HIS A 89 10.03 8.28 -11.06
N LEU A 90 10.18 8.43 -9.74
CA LEU A 90 9.07 8.71 -8.83
C LEU A 90 8.35 10.01 -9.18
N ARG A 91 9.09 11.07 -9.55
CA ARG A 91 8.51 12.34 -10.02
C ARG A 91 7.61 12.13 -11.25
N THR A 92 8.05 11.28 -12.17
CA THR A 92 7.27 10.92 -13.36
C THR A 92 5.97 10.22 -12.98
N LEU A 93 6.04 9.22 -12.08
CA LEU A 93 4.86 8.50 -11.58
C LEU A 93 3.91 9.43 -10.81
N ALA A 94 4.43 10.30 -9.94
CA ALA A 94 3.64 11.27 -9.19
C ALA A 94 2.97 12.30 -10.11
N THR A 95 3.63 12.71 -11.20
CA THR A 95 3.04 13.57 -12.24
C THR A 95 1.84 12.87 -12.90
N LEU A 96 2.01 11.60 -13.28
CA LEU A 96 0.92 10.80 -13.85
C LEU A 96 -0.22 10.61 -12.85
N PHE A 97 0.09 10.39 -11.57
CA PHE A 97 -0.89 10.29 -10.50
C PHE A 97 -1.72 11.56 -10.40
N LEU A 98 -1.10 12.73 -10.29
CA LEU A 98 -1.80 14.02 -10.19
C LEU A 98 -2.67 14.32 -11.41
N HIS A 99 -2.28 13.82 -12.58
CA HIS A 99 -3.09 13.96 -13.80
C HIS A 99 -4.26 12.96 -13.88
N ARG A 100 -4.08 11.73 -13.39
CA ARG A 100 -5.05 10.63 -13.54
C ARG A 100 -5.95 10.42 -12.33
N LYS A 101 -5.62 10.97 -11.16
CA LYS A 101 -6.32 10.75 -9.90
C LYS A 101 -6.89 12.05 -9.35
N ALA A 102 -8.17 12.03 -9.00
CA ALA A 102 -8.79 13.15 -8.29
C ALA A 102 -8.45 13.04 -6.79
N ILE A 103 -7.67 13.99 -6.28
CA ILE A 103 -7.40 14.11 -4.83
C ILE A 103 -8.45 15.03 -4.21
N THR A 104 -9.32 14.44 -3.38
CA THR A 104 -10.48 15.10 -2.77
C THR A 104 -10.32 15.15 -1.25
N PRO A 105 -9.83 16.26 -0.69
CA PRO A 105 -9.89 16.45 0.75
C PRO A 105 -11.33 16.68 1.20
N VAL A 106 -11.71 16.10 2.32
CA VAL A 106 -13.08 16.16 2.86
C VAL A 106 -13.09 16.68 4.30
N ALA A 107 -14.29 16.86 4.87
CA ALA A 107 -14.48 17.31 6.25
C ALA A 107 -13.75 18.62 6.61
N GLY A 108 -13.66 19.55 5.65
CA GLY A 108 -13.03 20.86 5.85
C GLY A 108 -11.50 20.87 5.75
N LEU A 109 -10.88 19.72 5.45
CA LEU A 109 -9.45 19.67 5.14
C LEU A 109 -9.16 20.47 3.86
N SER A 110 -8.05 21.23 3.87
CA SER A 110 -7.52 21.91 2.71
C SER A 110 -6.12 21.38 2.45
N LEU A 111 -5.83 21.01 1.19
CA LEU A 111 -4.53 20.55 0.75
C LEU A 111 -4.05 21.48 -0.36
N ASP A 112 -2.89 22.09 -0.15
CA ASP A 112 -2.25 22.91 -1.18
C ASP A 112 -1.55 22.04 -2.24
N GLU A 113 -0.87 22.67 -3.19
CA GLU A 113 -0.16 21.95 -4.25
C GLU A 113 0.97 21.07 -3.70
N ARG A 114 1.70 21.55 -2.69
CA ARG A 114 2.82 20.82 -2.07
C ARG A 114 2.33 19.60 -1.31
N ASP A 115 1.21 19.73 -0.60
CA ASP A 115 0.56 18.61 0.10
C ASP A 115 0.09 17.54 -0.90
N ARG A 116 -0.54 17.96 -2.00
CA ARG A 116 -1.00 17.07 -3.08
C ARG A 116 0.17 16.35 -3.74
N THR A 117 1.27 17.05 -4.02
CA THR A 117 2.49 16.44 -4.57
C THR A 117 3.10 15.44 -3.59
N ALA A 118 3.13 15.75 -2.29
CA ALA A 118 3.65 14.82 -1.28
C ALA A 118 2.79 13.54 -1.20
N LEU A 119 1.47 13.66 -1.21
CA LEU A 119 0.55 12.51 -1.27
C LEU A 119 0.77 11.65 -2.51
N ALA A 120 0.87 12.29 -3.68
CA ALA A 120 1.12 11.58 -4.94
C ALA A 120 2.46 10.83 -4.90
N ALA A 121 3.53 11.47 -4.40
CA ALA A 121 4.83 10.84 -4.27
C ALA A 121 4.80 9.63 -3.32
N LEU A 122 4.14 9.74 -2.16
CA LEU A 122 3.98 8.63 -1.22
C LEU A 122 3.20 7.45 -1.82
N CYS A 123 2.06 7.73 -2.46
CA CYS A 123 1.26 6.69 -3.13
C CYS A 123 2.02 6.04 -4.30
N CYS A 124 2.97 6.74 -4.92
CA CYS A 124 3.77 6.19 -6.01
C CYS A 124 5.01 5.41 -5.55
N LEU A 125 5.37 5.37 -4.26
CA LEU A 125 6.51 4.59 -3.79
C LEU A 125 6.42 3.10 -4.17
N PRO A 126 5.29 2.40 -3.98
CA PRO A 126 5.12 1.00 -4.40
C PRO A 126 5.16 0.80 -5.92
N LEU A 127 5.16 1.89 -6.70
CA LEU A 127 5.10 1.84 -8.15
C LEU A 127 6.47 1.98 -8.83
N LEU A 128 7.55 2.16 -8.06
CA LEU A 128 8.89 2.40 -8.60
C LEU A 128 9.36 1.31 -9.57
N GLU A 129 9.15 0.04 -9.24
CA GLU A 129 9.45 -1.09 -10.13
C GLU A 129 8.18 -1.71 -10.74
N PHE A 130 7.02 -1.55 -10.10
CA PHE A 130 5.74 -2.04 -10.61
C PHE A 130 5.26 -1.25 -11.85
N GLY A 131 5.55 0.05 -11.90
CA GLY A 131 5.20 0.94 -12.98
C GLY A 131 3.78 1.52 -12.91
N GLU A 132 3.43 2.27 -13.96
CA GLU A 132 2.16 3.01 -14.02
C GLU A 132 0.89 2.14 -14.07
N GLU A 133 1.05 0.84 -14.32
CA GLU A 133 -0.07 -0.13 -14.32
C GLU A 133 -0.77 -0.18 -12.96
N GLY A 134 -0.05 0.10 -11.86
CA GLY A 134 -0.64 0.21 -10.52
C GLY A 134 -1.58 1.40 -10.33
N LEU A 135 -1.64 2.31 -11.31
CA LEU A 135 -2.62 3.39 -11.37
C LEU A 135 -3.89 2.98 -12.12
N HIS A 136 -4.06 1.75 -12.58
CA HIS A 136 -5.29 1.31 -13.23
C HIS A 136 -6.33 0.81 -12.21
N GLY A 137 -7.58 0.68 -12.63
CA GLY A 137 -8.67 0.14 -11.79
C GLY A 137 -9.35 1.12 -10.82
N TRP A 138 -8.77 2.28 -10.50
CA TRP A 138 -9.36 3.27 -9.59
C TRP A 138 -9.07 4.70 -10.02
N SER A 139 -9.81 5.70 -9.50
CA SER A 139 -9.73 7.09 -10.01
C SER A 139 -9.66 8.19 -8.95
N GLN A 140 -9.87 7.88 -7.67
CA GLN A 140 -9.99 8.90 -6.62
C GLN A 140 -9.15 8.57 -5.39
N LEU A 141 -8.53 9.61 -4.83
CA LEU A 141 -7.93 9.61 -3.51
C LEU A 141 -8.77 10.53 -2.60
N ILE A 142 -9.44 9.98 -1.60
CA ILE A 142 -10.20 10.74 -0.61
C ILE A 142 -9.34 10.91 0.64
N VAL A 143 -9.21 12.15 1.13
CA VAL A 143 -8.35 12.46 2.27
C VAL A 143 -9.17 13.08 3.40
N TYR A 144 -9.24 12.38 4.53
CA TYR A 144 -9.84 12.86 5.77
C TYR A 144 -8.79 13.54 6.65
N PRO A 145 -9.16 14.52 7.50
CA PRO A 145 -8.22 15.15 8.40
C PRO A 145 -7.69 14.18 9.48
N GLU A 146 -8.53 13.28 9.97
CA GLU A 146 -8.24 12.38 11.09
C GLU A 146 -8.52 10.92 10.75
N ALA A 147 -7.97 10.01 11.54
CA ALA A 147 -8.18 8.57 11.41
C ALA A 147 -9.69 8.24 11.45
N PHE A 148 -10.19 7.62 10.39
CA PHE A 148 -11.58 7.21 10.28
C PHE A 148 -11.69 5.68 10.38
N ARG A 149 -12.59 5.19 11.23
CA ARG A 149 -13.01 3.78 11.19
C ARG A 149 -14.09 3.65 10.11
N VAL A 150 -13.67 3.37 8.88
CA VAL A 150 -14.63 2.86 7.89
C VAL A 150 -15.02 1.48 8.39
N ASN A 151 -16.21 1.34 8.99
CA ASN A 151 -16.81 0.02 9.07
C ASN A 151 -17.00 -0.42 7.62
N ARG A 152 -16.12 -1.31 7.14
CA ARG A 152 -16.08 -1.86 5.77
C ARG A 152 -17.40 -2.52 5.32
N SER A 153 -18.45 -2.50 6.14
CA SER A 153 -19.77 -3.06 5.85
C SER A 153 -20.91 -2.04 5.70
N HIS A 154 -20.73 -0.74 5.96
CA HIS A 154 -21.85 0.21 5.87
C HIS A 154 -21.35 1.64 5.70
N VAL A 155 -21.33 2.11 4.46
CA VAL A 155 -21.71 3.50 4.18
C VAL A 155 -23.20 3.39 3.84
N ASP A 156 -24.11 3.88 4.66
CA ASP A 156 -24.42 5.30 4.63
C ASP A 156 -25.15 5.86 5.87
N ALA A 157 -25.05 7.19 6.00
CA ALA A 157 -26.08 8.01 6.62
C ALA A 157 -25.98 9.42 6.02
N ALA A 158 -26.23 9.52 4.69
CA ALA A 158 -26.53 10.70 3.84
C ALA A 158 -25.96 10.57 2.40
N GLY A 159 -26.07 9.45 1.67
CA GLY A 159 -27.18 8.50 1.61
C GLY A 159 -27.83 8.42 0.23
N VAL A 160 -27.06 8.55 -0.86
CA VAL A 160 -27.49 8.13 -2.21
C VAL A 160 -26.31 7.53 -2.97
N MET A 161 -26.27 6.20 -3.01
CA MET A 161 -25.82 5.44 -4.18
C MET A 161 -26.91 4.41 -4.46
N HIS A 162 -27.37 4.38 -5.70
CA HIS A 162 -28.57 3.67 -6.14
C HIS A 162 -28.38 2.15 -6.18
N GLU A 163 -29.42 1.46 -5.71
CA GLU A 163 -29.84 0.06 -5.92
C GLU A 163 -29.29 -0.62 -7.18
N TRP A 164 -28.08 -1.17 -7.13
CA TRP A 164 -27.65 -2.33 -7.94
C TRP A 164 -26.70 -3.23 -7.13
N ASP A 165 -26.81 -3.12 -5.81
CA ASP A 165 -25.86 -3.51 -4.78
C ASP A 165 -26.21 -4.90 -4.23
N ASP A 166 -25.38 -5.89 -4.56
CA ASP A 166 -24.93 -6.92 -3.62
C ASP A 166 -23.89 -7.81 -4.32
N GLU A 167 -24.03 -8.07 -5.62
CA GLU A 167 -23.01 -8.79 -6.41
C GLU A 167 -21.97 -7.83 -7.02
N LEU A 168 -22.36 -6.58 -7.32
CA LEU A 168 -21.48 -5.49 -7.74
C LEU A 168 -20.65 -4.89 -6.59
N ILE A 169 -20.98 -5.17 -5.32
CA ILE A 169 -20.27 -4.61 -4.16
C ILE A 169 -18.86 -5.21 -4.02
N GLY A 170 -18.65 -6.47 -4.38
CA GLY A 170 -17.28 -7.02 -4.41
C GLY A 170 -16.39 -6.26 -5.41
N GLU A 171 -16.84 -6.20 -6.66
CA GLU A 171 -16.09 -5.61 -7.78
C GLU A 171 -15.99 -4.07 -7.70
N ALA A 172 -17.00 -3.39 -7.16
CA ALA A 172 -17.02 -1.93 -7.06
C ALA A 172 -16.07 -1.38 -5.99
N TRP A 173 -15.80 -2.15 -4.92
CA TRP A 173 -14.87 -1.72 -3.87
C TRP A 173 -13.41 -1.95 -4.24
N GLU A 174 -13.10 -3.02 -4.98
CA GLU A 174 -11.80 -3.22 -5.64
C GLU A 174 -11.44 -1.98 -6.49
N SER A 175 -12.43 -1.50 -7.26
CA SER A 175 -12.33 -0.29 -8.07
C SER A 175 -12.59 1.04 -7.32
N GLY A 176 -12.86 0.95 -6.01
CA GLY A 176 -13.25 2.08 -5.15
C GLY A 176 -12.15 3.12 -4.94
N PRO A 177 -12.46 4.26 -4.29
CA PRO A 177 -11.45 5.27 -3.97
C PRO A 177 -10.38 4.70 -3.04
N LEU A 178 -9.15 5.20 -3.16
CA LEU A 178 -8.16 5.08 -2.10
C LEU A 178 -8.52 6.10 -1.01
N VAL A 179 -8.48 5.71 0.26
CA VAL A 179 -8.88 6.58 1.38
C VAL A 179 -7.71 6.73 2.34
N LEU A 180 -7.33 7.96 2.66
CA LEU A 180 -6.26 8.25 3.62
C LEU A 180 -6.72 9.19 4.75
N SER A 181 -6.06 9.04 5.89
CA SER A 181 -6.07 9.98 7.00
C SER A 181 -4.83 10.87 6.91
N TRP A 182 -5.03 12.18 6.81
CA TRP A 182 -3.94 13.15 6.74
C TRP A 182 -3.10 13.15 8.02
N ALA A 183 -3.74 13.03 9.19
CA ALA A 183 -3.04 12.90 10.46
C ALA A 183 -2.12 11.66 10.52
N ASP A 184 -2.51 10.56 9.87
CA ASP A 184 -1.68 9.34 9.82
C ASP A 184 -0.53 9.51 8.83
N VAL A 185 -0.78 10.10 7.66
CA VAL A 185 0.29 10.47 6.71
C VAL A 185 1.33 11.38 7.37
N GLU A 186 0.89 12.40 8.13
CA GLU A 186 1.80 13.29 8.86
C GLU A 186 2.59 12.57 9.96
N ALA A 187 1.94 11.64 10.68
CA ALA A 187 2.60 10.85 11.71
C ALA A 187 3.69 9.95 11.10
N ASP A 188 3.39 9.29 9.99
CA ASP A 188 4.35 8.43 9.29
C ASP A 188 5.55 9.26 8.79
N ILE A 189 5.32 10.45 8.23
CA ILE A 189 6.40 11.36 7.81
C ILE A 189 7.29 11.77 9.00
N ALA A 190 6.68 12.02 10.16
CA ALA A 190 7.40 12.41 11.37
C ALA A 190 8.21 11.25 11.98
N GLU A 191 7.73 10.02 11.84
CA GLU A 191 8.32 8.81 12.43
C GLU A 191 8.51 7.69 11.37
N PRO A 192 9.35 7.91 10.33
CA PRO A 192 9.38 7.09 9.11
C PRO A 192 9.96 5.67 9.30
N GLU A 193 10.58 5.40 10.45
CA GLU A 193 11.26 4.12 10.76
C GLU A 193 10.45 3.24 11.73
N THR A 194 9.16 3.53 11.93
CA THR A 194 8.33 2.87 12.97
C THR A 194 7.63 1.60 12.53
N GLY A 195 7.71 1.22 11.26
CA GLY A 195 6.97 0.07 10.70
C GLY A 195 5.67 0.46 9.98
N PHE A 196 5.32 1.75 9.95
CA PHE A 196 4.06 2.24 9.39
C PHE A 196 4.29 3.13 8.16
N CYS A 197 3.39 2.98 7.18
CA CYS A 197 3.27 3.90 6.05
C CYS A 197 1.88 3.71 5.40
N VAL A 198 0.87 4.43 5.88
CA VAL A 198 -0.54 4.24 5.49
C VAL A 198 -0.77 4.39 3.98
N ALA A 199 -0.04 5.30 3.32
CA ALA A 199 -0.14 5.45 1.87
C ALA A 199 0.38 4.22 1.11
N VAL A 200 1.42 3.57 1.61
CA VAL A 200 1.93 2.31 1.05
C VAL A 200 0.97 1.16 1.34
N HIS A 201 0.41 1.10 2.55
CA HIS A 201 -0.58 0.09 2.95
C HIS A 201 -1.77 0.08 1.98
N GLU A 202 -2.42 1.23 1.81
CA GLU A 202 -3.61 1.34 0.96
C GLU A 202 -3.26 1.12 -0.53
N MET A 203 -2.06 1.50 -0.96
CA MET A 203 -1.62 1.18 -2.31
C MET A 203 -1.30 -0.30 -2.50
N ALA A 204 -0.81 -1.02 -1.49
CA ALA A 204 -0.62 -2.46 -1.58
C ALA A 204 -1.96 -3.16 -1.84
N HIS A 205 -3.02 -2.77 -1.14
CA HIS A 205 -4.39 -3.25 -1.43
C HIS A 205 -4.84 -2.94 -2.85
N LYS A 206 -4.52 -1.74 -3.38
CA LYS A 206 -4.83 -1.41 -4.77
C LYS A 206 -4.02 -2.23 -5.78
N LEU A 207 -2.79 -2.61 -5.45
CA LEU A 207 -1.98 -3.49 -6.31
C LEU A 207 -2.47 -4.94 -6.27
N ASP A 208 -2.89 -5.41 -5.09
CA ASP A 208 -3.46 -6.73 -4.89
C ASP A 208 -4.73 -6.90 -5.74
N ALA A 209 -5.68 -5.95 -5.62
CA ALA A 209 -6.95 -5.97 -6.33
C ALA A 209 -6.87 -5.78 -7.86
N LEU A 210 -5.69 -5.62 -8.47
CA LEU A 210 -5.56 -5.33 -9.92
C LEU A 210 -6.02 -6.48 -10.83
N ASP A 211 -5.97 -7.73 -10.36
CA ASP A 211 -6.52 -8.88 -11.10
C ASP A 211 -7.95 -9.27 -10.68
N GLY A 212 -8.58 -8.44 -9.83
CA GLY A 212 -9.94 -8.64 -9.33
C GLY A 212 -10.02 -9.63 -8.16
N VAL A 213 -8.90 -9.88 -7.47
CA VAL A 213 -8.84 -10.69 -6.26
C VAL A 213 -8.04 -9.93 -5.20
N LEU A 214 -8.48 -10.02 -3.95
CA LEU A 214 -7.78 -9.46 -2.79
C LEU A 214 -7.31 -10.63 -1.92
N ASP A 215 -6.11 -11.17 -2.19
CA ASP A 215 -5.56 -12.35 -1.52
C ASP A 215 -4.09 -12.18 -1.07
N GLY A 216 -3.56 -10.96 -1.13
CA GLY A 216 -2.17 -10.64 -0.85
C GLY A 216 -1.21 -11.01 -1.98
N THR A 217 -1.71 -11.27 -3.20
CA THR A 217 -0.92 -11.61 -4.38
C THR A 217 -1.22 -10.64 -5.52
N PRO A 218 -0.41 -9.58 -5.70
CA PRO A 218 -0.57 -8.70 -6.86
C PRO A 218 -0.35 -9.45 -8.18
N PRO A 219 -0.70 -8.87 -9.34
CA PRO A 219 -0.45 -9.48 -10.64
C PRO A 219 1.04 -9.74 -10.88
N LEU A 220 1.42 -11.01 -10.94
CA LEU A 220 2.81 -11.45 -11.11
C LEU A 220 2.99 -12.43 -12.27
N PRO A 221 4.20 -12.51 -12.88
CA PRO A 221 4.53 -13.59 -13.80
C PRO A 221 4.31 -14.96 -13.15
N ARG A 222 3.71 -15.91 -13.89
CA ARG A 222 3.22 -17.20 -13.35
C ARG A 222 4.21 -17.96 -12.45
N ASP A 223 5.48 -18.02 -12.83
CA ASP A 223 6.47 -18.77 -12.04
C ASP A 223 6.81 -18.06 -10.72
N TRP A 224 6.80 -16.73 -10.73
CA TRP A 224 6.97 -15.94 -9.50
C TRP A 224 5.70 -15.97 -8.66
N GLN A 225 4.51 -15.88 -9.25
CA GLN A 225 3.23 -15.96 -8.52
C GLN A 225 3.14 -17.24 -7.69
N ARG A 226 3.60 -18.39 -8.22
CA ARG A 226 3.61 -19.65 -7.45
C ARG A 226 4.55 -19.60 -6.25
N ALA A 227 5.76 -19.06 -6.42
CA ALA A 227 6.71 -18.91 -5.33
C ALA A 227 6.19 -17.92 -4.28
N TRP A 228 5.66 -16.79 -4.72
CA TRP A 228 5.02 -15.77 -3.89
C TRP A 228 3.91 -16.39 -3.02
N ALA A 229 2.92 -17.03 -3.63
CA ALA A 229 1.81 -17.62 -2.90
C ALA A 229 2.27 -18.69 -1.90
N GLN A 230 3.28 -19.49 -2.26
CA GLN A 230 3.85 -20.48 -1.34
C GLN A 230 4.54 -19.85 -0.14
N ASP A 231 5.39 -18.85 -0.37
CA ASP A 231 6.21 -18.22 0.65
C ASP A 231 5.38 -17.29 1.56
N PHE A 232 4.51 -16.46 0.98
CA PHE A 232 3.59 -15.61 1.75
C PHE A 232 2.62 -16.42 2.58
N GLN A 233 1.99 -17.47 2.03
CA GLN A 233 1.04 -18.27 2.82
C GLN A 233 1.73 -18.99 3.98
N ARG A 234 2.92 -19.57 3.75
CA ARG A 234 3.69 -20.22 4.82
C ARG A 234 4.00 -19.23 5.94
N ASP A 235 4.50 -18.06 5.59
CA ASP A 235 4.97 -17.07 6.58
C ASP A 235 3.77 -16.41 7.28
N PHE A 236 2.66 -16.17 6.59
CA PHE A 236 1.38 -15.76 7.18
C PHE A 236 0.88 -16.77 8.20
N ASP A 237 0.77 -18.06 7.84
CA ASP A 237 0.28 -19.11 8.74
C ASP A 237 1.14 -19.20 10.01
N ALA A 238 2.47 -19.13 9.85
CA ALA A 238 3.40 -19.14 10.96
C ALA A 238 3.29 -17.88 11.83
N PHE A 239 3.12 -16.71 11.22
CA PHE A 239 2.95 -15.45 11.92
C PHE A 239 1.65 -15.42 12.72
N ALA A 240 0.53 -15.76 12.08
CA ALA A 240 -0.80 -15.82 12.70
C ALA A 240 -0.83 -16.79 13.89
N ALA A 241 -0.21 -17.97 13.76
CA ALA A 241 -0.11 -18.92 14.87
C ALA A 241 0.64 -18.35 16.09
N ARG A 242 1.66 -17.51 15.87
CA ARG A 242 2.41 -16.85 16.95
C ARG A 242 1.61 -15.71 17.58
N VAL A 243 0.88 -14.93 16.78
CA VAL A 243 -0.05 -13.91 17.29
C VAL A 243 -1.13 -14.57 18.17
N ASP A 244 -1.71 -15.68 17.71
CA ASP A 244 -2.70 -16.45 18.47
C ASP A 244 -2.15 -17.04 19.77
N ALA A 245 -0.86 -17.39 19.79
CA ALA A 245 -0.16 -17.82 20.99
C ALA A 245 0.11 -16.67 21.98
N GLY A 246 -0.09 -15.41 21.56
CA GLY A 246 0.15 -14.22 22.36
C GLY A 246 1.62 -13.80 22.41
N ASP A 247 2.43 -14.23 21.44
CA ASP A 247 3.82 -13.78 21.32
C ASP A 247 3.88 -12.26 21.11
N ASP A 248 4.88 -11.61 21.72
CA ASP A 248 5.22 -10.22 21.40
C ASP A 248 6.09 -10.21 20.13
N LEU A 249 5.49 -9.79 19.01
CA LEU A 249 6.12 -9.82 17.69
C LEU A 249 6.60 -8.42 17.27
N PRO A 250 7.75 -8.31 16.58
CA PRO A 250 8.23 -7.01 16.09
C PRO A 250 7.41 -6.41 14.94
N ILE A 251 6.72 -7.26 14.16
CA ILE A 251 5.78 -6.86 13.12
C ILE A 251 4.39 -6.68 13.74
N ASP A 252 3.63 -5.67 13.31
CA ASP A 252 2.29 -5.41 13.83
C ASP A 252 1.40 -6.67 13.73
N PRO A 253 0.78 -7.12 14.85
CA PRO A 253 -0.10 -8.28 14.84
C PRO A 253 -1.31 -8.15 13.92
N TYR A 254 -1.66 -6.94 13.47
CA TYR A 254 -2.70 -6.72 12.45
C TYR A 254 -2.41 -7.49 11.14
N ALA A 255 -1.14 -7.77 10.83
CA ALA A 255 -0.76 -8.62 9.70
C ALA A 255 -1.32 -10.05 9.78
N ALA A 256 -1.79 -10.51 10.96
CA ALA A 256 -2.41 -11.82 11.13
C ALA A 256 -3.91 -11.85 10.82
N GLU A 257 -4.55 -10.71 10.52
CA GLU A 257 -6.00 -10.66 10.29
C GLU A 257 -6.41 -11.36 8.98
N ALA A 258 -5.63 -11.16 7.91
CA ALA A 258 -5.87 -11.78 6.60
C ALA A 258 -4.61 -11.74 5.71
N PRO A 259 -4.49 -12.60 4.68
CA PRO A 259 -3.34 -12.60 3.75
C PRO A 259 -3.09 -11.27 3.05
N GLU A 260 -4.14 -10.56 2.63
CA GLU A 260 -4.05 -9.23 2.03
C GLU A 260 -3.52 -8.18 3.01
N GLU A 261 -3.92 -8.27 4.29
CA GLU A 261 -3.40 -7.39 5.35
C GLU A 261 -1.95 -7.75 5.69
N PHE A 262 -1.58 -9.03 5.64
CA PHE A 262 -0.20 -9.47 5.78
C PHE A 262 0.69 -8.86 4.70
N PHE A 263 0.25 -8.90 3.44
CA PHE A 263 0.94 -8.26 2.33
C PHE A 263 1.06 -6.74 2.52
N ALA A 264 -0.04 -6.07 2.87
CA ALA A 264 -0.05 -4.62 3.06
C ALA A 264 0.88 -4.18 4.21
N VAL A 265 0.80 -4.82 5.37
CA VAL A 265 1.68 -4.53 6.52
C VAL A 265 3.13 -4.84 6.18
N CYS A 266 3.45 -5.99 5.56
CA CYS A 266 4.83 -6.27 5.16
C CYS A 266 5.37 -5.22 4.17
N SER A 267 4.51 -4.67 3.31
CA SER A 267 4.85 -3.57 2.40
C SER A 267 5.16 -2.28 3.15
N GLU A 268 4.42 -1.94 4.21
CA GLU A 268 4.77 -0.81 5.09
C GLU A 268 6.16 -0.99 5.69
N TYR A 269 6.46 -2.17 6.22
CA TYR A 269 7.77 -2.47 6.80
C TYR A 269 8.88 -2.47 5.74
N HIS A 270 8.60 -2.84 4.50
CA HIS A 270 9.57 -2.69 3.42
C HIS A 270 9.99 -1.23 3.24
N PHE A 271 9.05 -0.28 3.25
CA PHE A 271 9.38 1.13 3.07
C PHE A 271 9.83 1.84 4.35
N SER A 272 9.38 1.42 5.53
CA SER A 272 9.69 2.08 6.80
C SER A 272 10.85 1.43 7.57
N ALA A 273 10.81 0.11 7.80
CA ALA A 273 11.75 -0.64 8.63
C ALA A 273 12.28 -1.91 7.92
N PRO A 274 12.95 -1.77 6.75
CA PRO A 274 13.32 -2.92 5.89
C PRO A 274 14.27 -3.92 6.55
N ALA A 275 15.16 -3.44 7.43
CA ALA A 275 16.07 -4.32 8.16
C ALA A 275 15.31 -5.26 9.11
N LEU A 276 14.31 -4.74 9.81
CA LEU A 276 13.47 -5.55 10.71
C LEU A 276 12.66 -6.58 9.91
N LEU A 277 12.10 -6.18 8.77
CA LEU A 277 11.38 -7.10 7.89
C LEU A 277 12.28 -8.25 7.44
N ARG A 278 13.50 -7.98 6.97
CA ARG A 278 14.44 -9.03 6.55
C ARG A 278 14.86 -9.95 7.69
N ASP A 279 15.00 -9.42 8.90
CA ASP A 279 15.40 -10.21 10.05
C ASP A 279 14.27 -11.15 10.51
N VAL A 280 13.01 -10.75 10.37
CA VAL A 280 11.83 -11.52 10.83
C VAL A 280 11.22 -12.40 9.74
N LEU A 281 11.12 -11.88 8.52
CA LEU A 281 10.43 -12.49 7.36
C LEU A 281 11.32 -12.40 6.10
N PRO A 282 12.46 -13.11 6.04
CA PRO A 282 13.45 -12.94 4.98
C PRO A 282 12.94 -13.29 3.58
N ASP A 283 12.08 -14.31 3.44
CA ASP A 283 11.55 -14.74 2.13
C ASP A 283 10.55 -13.70 1.59
N VAL A 284 9.64 -13.22 2.45
CA VAL A 284 8.74 -12.10 2.15
C VAL A 284 9.53 -10.85 1.78
N ALA A 285 10.57 -10.51 2.55
CA ALA A 285 11.40 -9.34 2.27
C ALA A 285 12.09 -9.43 0.90
N ALA A 286 12.55 -10.61 0.50
CA ALA A 286 13.15 -10.84 -0.81
C ALA A 286 12.13 -10.68 -1.95
N HIS A 287 10.90 -11.14 -1.76
CA HIS A 287 9.81 -10.90 -2.71
C HIS A 287 9.46 -9.43 -2.85
N LEU A 288 9.32 -8.70 -1.73
CA LEU A 288 9.03 -7.27 -1.76
C LEU A 288 10.17 -6.46 -2.39
N ALA A 289 11.43 -6.83 -2.14
CA ALA A 289 12.57 -6.20 -2.81
C ALA A 289 12.58 -6.45 -4.34
N ARG A 290 12.02 -7.56 -4.81
CA ARG A 290 11.84 -7.82 -6.24
C ARG A 290 10.64 -7.06 -6.82
N LEU A 291 9.59 -6.83 -6.02
CA LEU A 291 8.37 -6.13 -6.45
C LEU A 291 8.53 -4.62 -6.49
N TYR A 292 9.15 -4.04 -5.47
CA TYR A 292 9.27 -2.60 -5.27
C TYR A 292 10.68 -2.06 -5.52
N GLY A 293 11.65 -2.96 -5.71
CA GLY A 293 13.07 -2.61 -5.74
C GLY A 293 13.67 -2.53 -4.33
N PRO A 294 14.93 -2.08 -4.20
CA PRO A 294 15.54 -1.90 -2.90
C PRO A 294 14.83 -0.79 -2.12
N SER A 295 14.55 -1.03 -0.84
CA SER A 295 13.91 -0.02 0.00
C SER A 295 14.78 1.25 0.10
N PRO A 296 14.19 2.45 0.01
CA PRO A 296 14.93 3.70 0.21
C PRO A 296 15.47 3.84 1.64
N MET A 297 14.82 3.21 2.62
CA MET A 297 15.22 3.26 4.03
C MET A 297 16.23 2.15 4.40
N ASP A 298 16.74 1.45 3.39
CA ASP A 298 17.75 0.43 3.61
C ASP A 298 19.12 1.09 3.77
N VAL A 299 19.59 1.18 5.02
CA VAL A 299 20.97 1.61 5.27
C VAL A 299 21.88 0.44 4.91
N ALA A 300 22.51 0.53 3.73
CA ALA A 300 23.55 -0.41 3.32
C ALA A 300 24.59 -0.51 4.46
N ARG A 301 24.77 -1.73 5.00
CA ARG A 301 25.82 -2.02 5.97
C ARG A 301 27.20 -2.02 5.31
#